data_AF-A0A957ABS4-F1
#
_entry.id   AF-A0A957ABS4-F1
#
_cell.length_a   1.000
_cell.length_b   1.000
_cell.length_c   1.000
_cell.angle_alpha   90.00
_cell.angle_beta   90.00
_cell.angle_gamma   90.00
#
_symmetry.space_group_name_H-M   'P 1'
#
loop_
_entity.id
_entity.type
_entity.pdbx_description
1 polymer ?
#
loop_
_entity_poly.entity_id
_entity_poly.type
_entity_poly.pdbx_seq_one_letter_code
_entity_poly.pdbx_strand_id
1 'polypeptide(L)'
;GVDVDAEVSRGVPAAIEVLREIVERGALGDELLVHIGHNSVFTPEEVDEFMELAGGRPTVFLTVKVPLAWEDSNNEVMRQAMERYPNLKVVEWEKLVANRPELFWDDGVHLRPEGAQFYARFVLAALE
;
A
#
# COMPACT_ATOMS: atom_id res chain seq x y z
N GLY A 1 18.19 4.09 -5.02
CA GLY A 1 17.34 5.27 -4.74
C GLY A 1 15.93 4.79 -4.52
N VAL A 2 14.98 5.68 -4.23
CA VAL A 2 13.55 5.33 -4.15
C VAL A 2 12.82 6.16 -5.18
N ASP A 3 12.11 5.49 -6.09
CA ASP A 3 11.17 6.11 -7.01
C ASP A 3 9.77 6.04 -6.41
N VAL A 4 9.03 7.15 -6.46
CA VAL A 4 7.71 7.26 -5.83
C VAL A 4 6.69 7.67 -6.88
N ASP A 5 5.68 6.83 -7.08
CA ASP A 5 4.50 7.13 -7.89
C ASP A 5 3.25 7.19 -6.99
N ALA A 6 2.71 8.39 -6.81
CA ALA A 6 1.56 8.63 -5.95
C ALA A 6 0.63 9.69 -6.56
N GLU A 7 -0.68 9.47 -6.46
CA GLU A 7 -1.71 10.34 -7.05
C GLU A 7 -2.97 10.36 -6.19
N VAL A 8 -3.58 11.55 -6.08
CA VAL A 8 -4.85 11.75 -5.37
C VAL A 8 -5.96 10.95 -6.04
N SER A 9 -6.83 10.33 -5.24
CA SER A 9 -7.99 9.57 -5.72
C SER A 9 -7.67 8.32 -6.56
N ARG A 10 -6.40 7.90 -6.65
CA ARG A 10 -6.05 6.64 -7.32
C ARG A 10 -6.70 5.46 -6.61
N GLY A 11 -7.45 4.67 -7.38
CA GLY A 11 -8.00 3.38 -6.97
C GLY A 11 -7.09 2.21 -7.36
N VAL A 12 -7.43 1.02 -6.87
CA VAL A 12 -6.66 -0.21 -7.08
C VAL A 12 -6.45 -0.57 -8.56
N PRO A 13 -7.48 -0.59 -9.44
CA PRO A 13 -7.28 -0.93 -10.85
C PRO A 13 -6.30 0.02 -11.57
N ALA A 14 -6.38 1.32 -11.29
CA ALA A 14 -5.47 2.29 -11.89
C ALA A 14 -4.03 2.13 -11.41
N ALA A 15 -3.83 1.73 -10.14
CA ALA A 15 -2.50 1.45 -9.61
C ALA A 15 -1.86 0.21 -10.25
N ILE A 16 -2.66 -0.81 -10.57
CA ILE A 16 -2.19 -2.00 -11.32
C ILE A 16 -1.73 -1.60 -12.71
N GLU A 17 -2.49 -0.77 -13.43
CA GLU A 17 -2.10 -0.31 -14.77
C GLU A 17 -0.81 0.53 -14.75
N VAL A 18 -0.65 1.41 -13.75
CA VAL A 18 0.62 2.15 -13.55
C VAL A 18 1.78 1.19 -13.31
N LEU A 19 1.60 0.17 -12.45
CA LEU A 19 2.64 -0.82 -12.20
C LEU A 19 2.98 -1.62 -13.47
N ARG A 20 1.96 -1.98 -14.27
CA ARG A 20 2.14 -2.67 -15.56
C ARG A 20 2.99 -1.84 -16.50
N GLU A 21 2.72 -0.55 -16.65
CA GLU A 21 3.54 0.34 -17.47
C GLU A 21 4.99 0.45 -16.96
N ILE A 22 5.20 0.49 -15.65
CA ILE A 22 6.54 0.52 -15.04
C ILE A 22 7.30 -0.77 -15.36
N VAL A 23 6.64 -1.93 -15.27
CA VAL A 23 7.21 -3.23 -15.61
C VAL A 23 7.55 -3.30 -17.11
N GLU A 24 6.64 -2.89 -17.99
CA GLU A 24 6.84 -2.90 -19.45
C GLU A 24 8.02 -2.03 -19.90
N ARG A 25 8.28 -0.92 -19.18
CA ARG A 25 9.43 -0.04 -19.45
C ARG A 25 10.74 -0.56 -18.85
N GLY A 26 10.72 -1.69 -18.13
CA GLY A 26 11.87 -2.24 -17.43
C GLY A 26 12.36 -1.36 -16.29
N ALA A 27 11.47 -0.55 -15.71
CA ALA A 27 11.80 0.45 -14.70
C ALA A 27 11.44 0.01 -13.26
N LEU A 28 10.84 -1.17 -13.08
CA LEU A 28 10.51 -1.68 -11.76
C LEU A 28 11.80 -1.96 -10.97
N GLY A 29 11.92 -1.36 -9.80
CA GLY A 29 13.03 -1.57 -8.87
C GLY A 29 13.12 -3.01 -8.33
N ASP A 30 14.09 -3.24 -7.45
CA ASP A 30 14.34 -4.56 -6.86
C ASP A 30 13.28 -4.97 -5.81
N GLU A 31 12.64 -3.98 -5.17
CA GLU A 31 11.58 -4.16 -4.18
C GLU A 31 10.39 -3.23 -4.52
N LEU A 32 9.17 -3.72 -4.29
CA LEU A 32 7.92 -2.99 -4.50
C LEU A 32 7.23 -2.72 -3.17
N LEU A 33 6.87 -1.47 -2.89
CA LEU A 33 5.97 -1.13 -1.79
C LEU A 33 4.68 -0.52 -2.32
N VAL A 34 3.54 -1.07 -1.90
CA VAL A 34 2.21 -0.64 -2.32
C VAL A 34 1.41 -0.17 -1.10
N HIS A 35 0.90 1.06 -1.17
CA HIS A 35 -0.06 1.59 -0.22
C HIS A 35 -1.28 2.13 -0.98
N ILE A 36 -2.24 1.24 -1.23
CA ILE A 36 -3.44 1.49 -2.03
C ILE A 36 -4.67 0.91 -1.32
N GLY A 37 -5.87 1.40 -1.65
CA GLY A 37 -7.14 0.94 -1.05
C GLY A 37 -7.88 1.98 -0.20
N HIS A 38 -7.36 3.21 -0.09
CA HIS A 38 -8.10 4.32 0.54
C HIS A 38 -9.30 4.77 -0.31
N ASN A 39 -9.20 4.64 -1.64
CA ASN A 39 -10.20 5.16 -2.58
C ASN A 39 -11.05 4.07 -3.27
N SER A 40 -10.79 2.79 -3.02
CA SER A 40 -11.54 1.67 -3.60
C SER A 40 -11.40 0.40 -2.78
N VAL A 41 -12.27 -0.56 -3.04
CA VAL A 41 -12.09 -1.95 -2.61
C VAL A 41 -10.80 -2.51 -3.23
N PHE A 42 -10.16 -3.44 -2.52
CA PHE A 42 -9.02 -4.23 -2.97
C PHE A 42 -9.40 -5.71 -2.92
N THR A 43 -9.55 -6.35 -4.08
CA THR A 43 -9.98 -7.74 -4.16
C THR A 43 -8.80 -8.73 -4.10
N PRO A 44 -9.05 -10.01 -3.78
CA PRO A 44 -8.01 -11.04 -3.84
C PRO A 44 -7.35 -11.19 -5.21
N GLU A 45 -8.12 -11.03 -6.29
CA GLU A 45 -7.62 -11.09 -7.67
C GLU A 45 -6.70 -9.92 -7.98
N GLU A 46 -7.04 -8.72 -7.52
CA GLU A 46 -6.18 -7.54 -7.69
C GLU A 46 -4.87 -7.69 -6.90
N VAL A 47 -4.90 -8.32 -5.73
CA VAL A 47 -3.67 -8.69 -5.00
C VAL A 47 -2.82 -9.63 -5.84
N ASP A 48 -3.44 -10.64 -6.47
CA ASP A 48 -2.73 -11.57 -7.34
C ASP A 48 -2.08 -10.86 -8.52
N GLU A 49 -2.77 -9.91 -9.15
CA GLU A 49 -2.23 -9.09 -10.23
C GLU A 49 -1.00 -8.27 -9.80
N PHE A 50 -1.03 -7.64 -8.62
CA PHE A 50 0.15 -6.95 -8.09
C PHE A 50 1.34 -7.89 -7.90
N MET A 51 1.09 -9.08 -7.32
CA MET A 51 2.16 -10.05 -7.05
C MET A 51 2.72 -10.67 -8.33
N GLU A 52 1.88 -10.87 -9.33
CA GLU A 52 2.31 -11.34 -10.66
C GLU A 52 3.19 -10.28 -11.35
N LEU A 53 2.78 -9.01 -11.32
CA LEU A 53 3.57 -7.89 -11.86
C LEU A 53 4.89 -7.66 -11.11
N ALA A 54 4.90 -7.90 -9.79
CA ALA A 54 6.13 -7.86 -9.00
C ALA A 54 7.15 -8.92 -9.47
N GLY A 55 6.69 -10.01 -10.10
CA GLY A 55 7.57 -11.01 -10.73
C GLY A 55 8.51 -11.70 -9.74
N GLY A 56 8.03 -11.96 -8.51
CA GLY A 56 8.80 -12.63 -7.45
C GLY A 56 9.74 -11.71 -6.65
N ARG A 57 9.77 -10.41 -6.95
CA ARG A 57 10.49 -9.42 -6.15
C ARG A 57 9.93 -9.31 -4.72
N PRO A 58 10.74 -8.97 -3.71
CA PRO A 58 10.21 -8.54 -2.42
C PRO A 58 9.11 -7.49 -2.62
N THR A 59 7.96 -7.74 -2.01
CA THR A 59 6.79 -6.88 -2.11
C THR A 59 6.26 -6.59 -0.71
N VAL A 60 5.95 -5.32 -0.45
CA VAL A 60 5.41 -4.84 0.82
C VAL A 60 4.05 -4.20 0.58
N PHE A 61 3.01 -4.69 1.24
CA PHE A 61 1.72 -4.01 1.32
C PHE A 61 1.58 -3.29 2.65
N LEU A 62 1.12 -2.04 2.61
CA LEU A 62 0.72 -1.30 3.80
C LEU A 62 -0.79 -1.39 3.98
N THR A 63 -1.25 -1.83 5.16
CA THR A 63 -2.67 -1.79 5.49
C THR A 63 -3.21 -0.35 5.51
N VAL A 64 -4.43 -0.13 5.06
CA VAL A 64 -5.02 1.21 4.95
C VAL A 64 -5.74 1.63 6.21
N LYS A 65 -5.68 2.92 6.54
CA LYS A 65 -6.52 3.56 7.56
C LYS A 65 -7.47 4.54 6.87
N VAL A 66 -8.73 4.15 6.73
CA VAL A 66 -9.79 4.93 6.11
C VAL A 66 -11.13 4.64 6.82
N PRO A 67 -11.90 5.65 7.28
CA PRO A 67 -13.16 5.43 8.00
C PRO A 67 -14.31 5.06 7.04
N LEU A 68 -14.10 4.03 6.21
CA LEU A 68 -15.04 3.55 5.20
C LEU A 68 -15.24 2.04 5.34
N ALA A 69 -16.38 1.55 4.84
CA ALA A 69 -16.85 0.17 5.07
C ALA A 69 -15.92 -0.94 4.54
N TRP A 70 -14.98 -0.60 3.67
CA TRP A 70 -14.04 -1.54 3.06
C TRP A 70 -12.64 -1.56 3.72
N GLU A 71 -12.40 -0.78 4.78
CA GLU A 71 -11.10 -0.78 5.49
C GLU A 71 -10.72 -2.20 5.93
N ASP A 72 -11.61 -2.84 6.70
CA ASP A 72 -11.38 -4.17 7.25
C ASP A 72 -11.21 -5.22 6.15
N SER A 73 -12.08 -5.21 5.13
CA SER A 73 -12.02 -6.19 4.05
C SER A 73 -10.73 -6.04 3.22
N ASN A 74 -10.31 -4.82 2.92
CA ASN A 74 -9.07 -4.59 2.17
C ASN A 74 -7.86 -5.07 2.95
N ASN A 75 -7.79 -4.72 4.24
CA ASN A 75 -6.67 -5.12 5.11
C ASN A 75 -6.62 -6.64 5.31
N GLU A 76 -7.77 -7.28 5.41
CA GLU A 76 -7.86 -8.74 5.53
C GLU A 76 -7.40 -9.45 4.25
N VAL A 77 -7.80 -8.97 3.08
CA VAL A 77 -7.36 -9.52 1.79
C VAL A 77 -5.84 -9.44 1.63
N MET A 78 -5.22 -8.32 2.03
CA MET A 78 -3.75 -8.20 2.05
C MET A 78 -3.12 -9.24 2.98
N ARG A 79 -3.64 -9.40 4.20
CA ARG A 79 -3.09 -10.33 5.21
C ARG A 79 -3.18 -11.78 4.74
N GLN A 80 -4.31 -12.20 4.19
CA GLN A 80 -4.51 -13.55 3.67
C GLN A 80 -3.55 -13.89 2.54
N ALA A 81 -3.14 -12.90 1.73
CA ALA A 81 -2.21 -13.12 0.64
C ALA A 81 -0.80 -13.54 1.10
N MET A 82 -0.39 -13.23 2.33
CA MET A 82 0.90 -13.68 2.87
C MET A 82 1.00 -15.21 2.96
N GLU A 83 -0.13 -15.92 3.06
CA GLU A 83 -0.13 -17.39 3.04
C GLU A 83 0.20 -17.96 1.66
N ARG A 84 -0.04 -17.17 0.60
CA ARG A 84 0.14 -17.57 -0.80
C ARG A 84 1.45 -17.08 -1.40
N TYR A 85 1.95 -15.94 -0.93
CA TYR A 85 3.13 -15.28 -1.50
C TYR A 85 4.27 -15.15 -0.48
N PRO A 86 5.32 -16.00 -0.55
CA PRO A 86 6.42 -15.95 0.41
C PRO A 86 7.31 -14.71 0.26
N ASN A 87 7.24 -14.02 -0.88
CA ASN A 87 7.92 -12.74 -1.13
C ASN A 87 7.07 -11.52 -0.74
N LEU A 88 5.87 -11.71 -0.17
CA LEU A 88 5.01 -10.63 0.32
C LEU A 88 5.17 -10.44 1.83
N LYS A 89 5.32 -9.19 2.24
CA LYS A 89 5.15 -8.74 3.62
C LYS A 89 3.97 -7.78 3.71
N VAL A 90 3.17 -7.89 4.75
CA VAL A 90 2.14 -6.91 5.07
C VAL A 90 2.57 -6.16 6.32
N VAL A 91 2.66 -4.83 6.23
CA VAL A 91 3.05 -3.97 7.35
C VAL A 91 1.82 -3.18 7.82
N GLU A 92 1.61 -3.23 9.13
CA GLU A 92 0.36 -2.84 9.77
C GLU A 92 0.29 -1.33 10.06
N TRP A 93 0.15 -0.51 9.01
CA TRP A 93 -0.03 0.94 9.15
C TRP A 93 -1.32 1.29 9.89
N GLU A 94 -2.44 0.62 9.58
CA GLU A 94 -3.74 0.81 10.23
C GLU A 94 -3.63 0.71 11.77
N LYS A 95 -3.07 -0.40 12.25
CA LYS A 95 -2.88 -0.64 13.70
C LYS A 95 -1.91 0.36 14.33
N LEU A 96 -0.85 0.73 13.62
CA LEU A 96 0.16 1.66 14.12
C LEU A 96 -0.42 3.04 14.43
N VAL A 97 -1.39 3.48 13.62
CA VAL A 97 -1.96 4.82 13.69
C VAL A 97 -3.36 4.89 14.30
N ALA A 98 -3.97 3.76 14.62
CA ALA A 98 -5.32 3.67 15.19
C ALA A 98 -5.56 4.57 16.41
N ASN A 99 -4.53 4.77 17.25
CA ASN A 99 -4.59 5.63 18.44
C ASN A 99 -3.76 6.91 18.31
N ARG A 100 -3.55 7.38 17.08
CA ARG A 100 -2.73 8.56 16.77
C ARG A 100 -3.48 9.63 15.97
N PRO A 101 -4.63 10.14 16.47
CA PRO A 101 -5.42 11.13 15.76
C PRO A 101 -4.64 12.43 15.50
N GLU A 102 -3.59 12.73 16.28
CA GLU A 102 -2.72 13.88 16.09
C GLU A 102 -1.95 13.86 14.76
N LEU A 103 -1.82 12.70 14.11
CA LEU A 103 -1.17 12.59 12.79
C LEU A 103 -2.09 12.98 11.63
N PHE A 104 -3.41 13.09 11.85
CA PHE A 104 -4.41 13.27 10.80
C PHE A 104 -5.13 14.62 10.91
N TRP A 105 -5.63 15.10 9.78
CA TRP A 105 -6.68 16.10 9.74
C TRP A 105 -8.01 15.51 10.24
N ASP A 106 -9.02 16.36 10.38
CA ASP A 106 -10.29 16.00 11.02
C ASP A 106 -11.09 14.93 10.26
N ASP A 107 -10.73 14.64 9.00
CA ASP A 107 -11.30 13.56 8.21
C ASP A 107 -10.76 12.16 8.57
N GLY A 108 -9.69 12.08 9.37
CA GLY A 108 -9.10 10.80 9.80
C GLY A 108 -8.41 10.00 8.69
N VAL A 109 -8.13 10.63 7.54
CA VAL A 109 -7.47 10.01 6.38
C VAL A 109 -6.24 10.80 5.97
N HIS A 110 -6.36 12.11 5.79
CA HIS A 110 -5.27 12.94 5.32
C HIS A 110 -4.30 13.25 6.46
N LEU A 111 -3.00 13.06 6.20
CA LEU A 111 -1.97 13.34 7.20
C LEU A 111 -1.71 14.84 7.33
N ARG A 112 -1.50 15.28 8.58
CA ARG A 112 -0.85 16.55 8.89
C ARG A 112 0.63 16.50 8.51
N PRO A 113 1.35 17.65 8.43
CA PRO A 113 2.77 17.66 8.09
C PRO A 113 3.62 16.72 8.97
N GLU A 114 3.35 16.66 10.27
CA GLU A 114 4.03 15.77 11.21
C GLU A 114 3.70 14.29 10.94
N GLY A 115 2.44 14.01 10.59
CA GLY A 115 1.96 12.71 10.13
C GLY A 115 2.66 12.25 8.86
N ALA A 116 2.82 13.14 7.88
CA ALA A 116 3.52 12.84 6.63
C ALA A 116 5.01 12.51 6.87
N GLN A 117 5.68 13.23 7.77
CA GLN A 117 7.06 12.90 8.17
C GLN A 117 7.15 11.56 8.90
N PHE A 118 6.17 11.25 9.77
CA PHE A 118 6.09 9.96 10.43
C PHE A 118 5.89 8.83 9.43
N TYR A 119 4.95 9.00 8.49
CA TYR A 119 4.67 8.07 7.41
C TYR A 119 5.91 7.82 6.54
N ALA A 120 6.63 8.86 6.13
CA ALA A 120 7.84 8.71 5.32
C ALA A 120 8.93 7.87 6.04
N ARG A 121 9.13 8.09 7.34
CA ARG A 121 10.06 7.27 8.14
C ARG A 121 9.59 5.82 8.28
N PHE A 122 8.29 5.62 8.44
CA PHE A 122 7.69 4.30 8.52
C PHE A 122 7.83 3.53 7.21
N VAL A 123 7.52 4.15 6.06
CA VAL A 123 7.72 3.57 4.72
C VAL A 123 9.18 3.18 4.51
N LEU A 124 10.12 4.07 4.84
CA LEU A 124 11.55 3.76 4.69
C LEU A 124 11.99 2.60 5.59
N ALA A 125 11.41 2.44 6.79
CA ALA A 125 11.71 1.33 7.69
C ALA A 125 11.02 0.01 7.29
N ALA A 126 10.01 0.08 6.42
CA ALA A 126 9.30 -1.09 5.90
C ALA A 126 10.01 -1.70 4.68
N LEU A 127 10.80 -0.90 3.96
CA LEU A 127 11.73 -1.34 2.92
C LEU A 127 13.01 -1.90 3.60
N GLU A 128 13.59 -2.97 3.06
CA GLU A 128 14.81 -3.61 3.60
C GLU A 128 16.11 -3.21 2.88
#